data_AF-A0A9E2LLT6-F1
#
_entry.id   AF-A0A9E2LLT6-F1
#
_cell.length_a   1.000
_cell.length_b   1.000
_cell.length_c   1.000
_cell.angle_alpha   90.00
_cell.angle_beta   90.00
_cell.angle_gamma   90.00
#
_symmetry.space_group_name_H-M   'P 1'
#
loop_
_entity.id
_entity.type
_entity.pdbx_description
1 polymer ?
#
loop_
_entity_poly.entity_id
_entity_poly.type
_entity_poly.pdbx_seq_one_letter_code
_entity_poly.pdbx_strand_id
1 'polypeptide(L)'
;MEITWFNEKPKDCIVTLAAGNITLNKPATVYFENAYSVMLGFDKAKKLIVVKPLNKTDAIRHDIPENQKYRITVRSSYSRVTNKAFMEEMSELANLNLEFETHKYKANWNSKDQLLIVDMKEEL
;
A
#
# COMPACT_ATOMS: atom_id res chain seq x y z
N MET A 1 -7.50 -15.38 -39.76
CA MET A 1 -7.82 -15.95 -38.45
C MET A 1 -7.92 -14.79 -37.48
N GLU A 2 -9.10 -14.52 -36.94
CA GLU A 2 -9.28 -13.52 -35.88
C GLU A 2 -9.17 -14.20 -34.53
N ILE A 3 -8.12 -13.88 -33.78
CA ILE A 3 -7.93 -14.36 -32.40
C ILE A 3 -8.31 -13.21 -31.47
N THR A 4 -9.29 -13.46 -30.60
CA THR A 4 -9.61 -12.55 -29.49
C THR A 4 -8.93 -13.06 -28.22
N TRP A 5 -7.95 -12.32 -27.74
CA TRP A 5 -7.25 -12.62 -26.50
C TRP A 5 -8.08 -12.10 -25.32
N PHE A 6 -8.52 -13.01 -24.44
CA PHE A 6 -9.22 -12.63 -23.22
C PHE A 6 -8.21 -12.13 -22.19
N ASN A 7 -8.32 -10.87 -21.81
CA ASN A 7 -7.67 -10.38 -20.59
C ASN A 7 -8.49 -10.83 -19.38
N GLU A 8 -7.81 -11.34 -18.34
CA GLU A 8 -8.42 -11.57 -17.03
C GLU A 8 -9.07 -10.26 -16.56
N LYS A 9 -10.26 -10.32 -15.95
CA LYS A 9 -10.91 -9.13 -15.39
C LYS A 9 -9.90 -8.36 -14.52
N PRO A 10 -9.88 -7.02 -14.56
CA PRO A 10 -9.04 -6.23 -13.66
C PRO A 10 -9.30 -6.69 -12.23
N LYS A 11 -8.30 -7.29 -11.61
CA LYS A 11 -8.40 -7.71 -10.21
C LYS A 11 -8.27 -6.45 -9.36
N ASP A 12 -9.16 -6.31 -8.38
CA ASP A 12 -9.12 -5.19 -7.45
C ASP A 12 -7.77 -5.12 -6.73
N CYS A 13 -7.26 -3.91 -6.54
CA CYS A 13 -6.14 -3.67 -5.64
C CYS A 13 -6.67 -3.77 -4.21
N ILE A 14 -6.13 -4.72 -3.45
CA ILE A 14 -6.56 -5.00 -2.08
C ILE A 14 -5.37 -4.82 -1.16
N VAL A 15 -5.62 -4.15 -0.05
CA VAL A 15 -4.66 -3.93 1.02
C VAL A 15 -5.17 -4.58 2.29
N THR A 16 -4.34 -5.42 2.88
CA THR A 16 -4.59 -6.06 4.17
C THR A 16 -3.79 -5.34 5.25
N LEU A 17 -4.47 -4.91 6.30
CA LEU A 17 -3.87 -4.35 7.51
C LEU A 17 -3.80 -5.42 8.60
N ALA A 18 -2.65 -5.55 9.24
CA ALA A 18 -2.41 -6.43 10.38
C ALA A 18 -1.52 -5.70 11.40
N ALA A 19 -1.47 -6.17 12.66
CA ALA A 19 -0.77 -5.53 13.79
C ALA A 19 0.62 -4.94 13.50
N GLY A 20 1.39 -5.52 12.58
CA GLY A 20 2.76 -5.09 12.28
C GLY A 20 3.04 -4.74 10.82
N ASN A 21 2.08 -4.90 9.92
CA ASN A 21 2.35 -4.73 8.50
C ASN A 21 1.13 -4.39 7.65
N ILE A 22 1.43 -3.78 6.51
CA ILE A 22 0.53 -3.56 5.39
C ILE A 22 0.93 -4.55 4.29
N THR A 23 -0.01 -5.36 3.82
CA THR A 23 0.21 -6.29 2.71
C THR A 23 -0.62 -5.87 1.49
N LEU A 24 0.04 -5.67 0.35
CA LEU A 24 -0.55 -5.34 -0.94
C LEU A 24 -0.71 -6.64 -1.73
N ASN A 25 -1.91 -6.89 -2.28
CA ASN A 25 -2.13 -8.06 -3.13
C ASN A 25 -1.38 -7.94 -4.49
N LYS A 26 -1.45 -8.99 -5.31
CA LYS A 26 -0.76 -9.05 -6.61
C LYS A 26 -1.10 -7.85 -7.53
N PRO A 27 -2.38 -7.47 -7.75
CA PRO A 27 -2.72 -6.26 -8.52
C PRO A 27 -2.08 -4.98 -8.01
N ALA A 28 -2.10 -4.74 -6.70
CA ALA A 28 -1.48 -3.56 -6.10
C ALA A 28 0.06 -3.61 -6.20
N THR A 29 0.64 -4.81 -6.14
CA THR A 29 2.09 -5.04 -6.19
C THR A 29 2.74 -4.59 -7.50
N VAL A 30 2.01 -4.61 -8.62
CA VAL A 30 2.52 -4.17 -9.94
C VAL A 30 3.07 -2.75 -9.87
N TYR A 31 2.47 -1.86 -9.07
CA TYR A 31 2.93 -0.47 -8.91
C TYR A 31 4.19 -0.32 -8.05
N PHE A 32 4.63 -1.39 -7.38
CA PHE A 32 5.75 -1.40 -6.44
C PHE A 32 6.92 -2.29 -6.92
N GLU A 33 6.87 -2.86 -8.12
CA GLU A 33 7.92 -3.78 -8.64
C GLU A 33 9.33 -3.17 -8.60
N ASN A 34 9.43 -1.85 -8.85
CA ASN A 34 10.68 -1.11 -8.83
C ASN A 34 10.89 -0.30 -7.54
N ALA A 35 10.04 -0.49 -6.52
CA ALA A 35 10.13 0.25 -5.27
C ALA A 35 11.32 -0.27 -4.45
N TYR A 36 12.24 0.65 -4.14
CA TYR A 36 13.35 0.40 -3.22
C TYR A 36 12.91 0.62 -1.77
N SER A 37 12.09 1.64 -1.55
CA SER A 37 11.43 1.95 -0.27
C SER A 37 10.06 2.57 -0.54
N VAL A 38 9.31 2.87 0.51
CA VAL A 38 8.04 3.59 0.42
C VAL A 38 7.94 4.71 1.44
N MET A 39 7.08 5.68 1.18
CA MET A 39 6.54 6.56 2.20
C MET A 39 5.13 6.11 2.57
N LEU A 40 4.78 6.26 3.85
CA LEU A 40 3.45 6.02 4.37
C LEU A 40 2.84 7.34 4.83
N GLY A 41 1.57 7.56 4.52
CA GLY A 41 0.82 8.72 4.96
C GLY A 41 -0.61 8.37 5.33
N PHE A 42 -1.24 9.24 6.11
CA PHE A 42 -2.64 9.11 6.49
C PHE A 42 -3.36 10.46 6.36
N ASP A 43 -4.40 10.51 5.54
CA ASP A 43 -5.32 11.64 5.45
C ASP A 43 -6.45 11.43 6.47
N LYS A 44 -6.35 12.11 7.61
CA LYS A 44 -7.35 12.04 8.71
C LYS A 44 -8.74 12.51 8.26
N ALA A 45 -8.81 13.53 7.40
CA ALA A 45 -10.08 14.12 7.00
C ALA A 45 -10.87 13.17 6.08
N LYS A 46 -10.16 12.46 5.20
CA LYS A 46 -10.77 11.52 4.24
C LYS A 46 -10.73 10.06 4.68
N LYS A 47 -10.03 9.74 5.77
CA LYS A 47 -9.70 8.38 6.22
C LYS A 47 -9.04 7.56 5.10
N LEU A 48 -7.92 8.07 4.58
CA LEU A 48 -7.18 7.40 3.51
C LEU A 48 -5.76 7.06 3.99
N ILE A 49 -5.33 5.81 3.79
CA ILE A 49 -3.91 5.47 3.86
C ILE A 49 -3.31 5.70 2.47
N VAL A 50 -2.14 6.33 2.43
CA VAL A 50 -1.41 6.62 1.20
C VAL A 50 -0.07 5.93 1.25
N VAL A 51 0.24 5.15 0.21
CA VAL A 51 1.54 4.48 0.06
C VAL A 51 2.20 4.99 -1.22
N LYS A 52 3.37 5.63 -1.08
CA LYS A 52 4.14 6.15 -2.21
C LYS A 52 5.38 5.28 -2.44
N PRO A 53 5.52 4.59 -3.59
CA PRO A 53 6.76 3.93 -3.94
C PRO A 53 7.87 4.95 -4.21
N LEU A 54 9.05 4.67 -3.68
CA LEU A 54 10.28 5.38 -4.00
C LEU A 54 11.20 4.43 -4.77
N ASN A 55 11.58 4.82 -5.98
CA ASN A 55 12.63 4.09 -6.70
C ASN A 55 13.99 4.32 -6.02
N LYS A 56 15.02 3.60 -6.46
CA LYS A 56 16.37 3.69 -5.86
C LYS A 56 16.94 5.12 -5.91
N THR A 57 16.70 5.86 -6.98
CA THR A 57 17.19 7.24 -7.13
C THR A 57 16.51 8.16 -6.12
N ASP A 58 15.19 8.12 -6.03
CA ASP A 58 14.39 8.95 -5.10
C ASP A 58 14.68 8.58 -3.64
N ALA A 59 14.89 7.30 -3.35
CA ALA A 59 15.22 6.84 -2.01
C ALA A 59 16.62 7.28 -1.55
N ILE A 60 17.59 7.46 -2.45
CA ILE A 60 18.95 7.89 -2.09
C ILE A 60 19.06 9.42 -2.03
N ARG A 61 18.15 10.15 -2.67
CA ARG A 61 18.11 11.60 -2.56
C ARG A 61 17.90 12.03 -1.09
N HIS A 62 18.60 13.10 -0.73
CA HIS A 62 18.54 13.70 0.60
C HIS A 62 17.39 14.73 0.75
N ASP A 63 16.47 14.78 -0.21
CA ASP A 63 15.27 15.62 -0.18
C ASP A 63 14.16 15.01 0.68
N ILE A 64 14.15 13.69 0.86
CA ILE A 64 13.25 12.96 1.76
C ILE A 64 14.04 12.52 3.00
N PRO A 65 13.61 12.90 4.22
CA PRO A 65 14.22 12.41 5.46
C PRO A 65 14.20 10.88 5.57
N GLU A 66 15.29 10.28 6.06
CA GLU A 66 15.40 8.81 6.21
C GLU A 66 14.32 8.22 7.11
N ASN A 67 13.88 8.95 8.14
CA ASN A 67 12.81 8.51 9.05
C ASN A 67 11.41 8.48 8.42
N GLN A 68 11.26 9.00 7.19
CA GLN A 68 10.02 8.94 6.40
C GLN A 68 10.06 7.85 5.33
N LYS A 69 11.17 7.12 5.22
CA LYS A 69 11.37 6.03 4.26
C LYS A 69 11.24 4.70 4.98
N TYR A 70 10.33 3.85 4.50
CA TYR A 70 10.10 2.53 5.06
C TYR A 70 10.48 1.45 4.05
N ARG A 71 11.09 0.39 4.55
CA ARG A 71 11.46 -0.75 3.72
C ARG A 71 10.20 -1.48 3.27
N ILE A 72 10.15 -1.79 1.97
CA ILE A 72 9.14 -2.66 1.37
C ILE A 72 9.78 -3.98 0.95
N THR A 73 9.08 -5.08 1.16
CA THR A 73 9.42 -6.39 0.62
C THR A 73 8.51 -6.68 -0.56
N VAL A 74 9.06 -6.77 -1.76
CA VAL A 74 8.30 -7.08 -2.97
C VAL A 74 8.52 -8.55 -3.34
N ARG A 75 7.42 -9.25 -3.65
CA ARG A 75 7.37 -10.65 -4.10
C ARG A 75 6.45 -10.75 -5.30
N SER A 76 6.49 -11.89 -6.01
CA SER A 76 5.69 -12.11 -7.23
C SER A 76 4.17 -12.08 -7.00
N SER A 77 3.71 -12.32 -5.78
CA SER A 77 2.28 -12.40 -5.43
C SER A 77 1.82 -11.34 -4.43
N TYR A 78 2.72 -10.62 -3.79
CA TYR A 78 2.40 -9.59 -2.81
C TYR A 78 3.57 -8.64 -2.56
N SER A 79 3.27 -7.48 -2.00
CA SER A 79 4.26 -6.59 -1.39
C SER A 79 3.90 -6.32 0.06
N ARG A 80 4.90 -6.13 0.92
CA ARG A 80 4.68 -5.92 2.35
C ARG A 80 5.56 -4.82 2.90
N VAL A 81 4.94 -3.93 3.66
CA VAL A 81 5.63 -2.91 4.45
C VAL A 81 5.46 -3.28 5.92
N THR A 82 6.56 -3.61 6.60
CA THR A 82 6.55 -3.92 8.03
C THR A 82 6.82 -2.64 8.81
N ASN A 83 5.82 -2.14 9.50
CA ASN A 83 5.92 -0.94 10.33
C ASN A 83 4.91 -1.01 11.48
N LYS A 84 5.33 -1.53 12.63
CA LYS A 84 4.45 -1.73 13.78
C LYS A 84 3.91 -0.40 14.33
N ALA A 85 4.77 0.60 14.48
CA ALA A 85 4.38 1.91 15.01
C ALA A 85 3.31 2.58 14.15
N PHE A 86 3.46 2.53 12.82
CA PHE A 86 2.43 3.04 11.91
C PHE A 86 1.11 2.28 12.06
N MET A 87 1.16 0.94 12.17
CA MET A 87 -0.06 0.15 12.33
C MET A 87 -0.76 0.40 13.67
N GLU A 88 -0.02 0.60 14.76
CA GLU A 88 -0.55 1.02 16.06
C GLU A 88 -1.29 2.36 15.94
N GLU A 89 -0.67 3.37 15.33
CA GLU A 89 -1.32 4.65 15.07
C GLU A 89 -2.57 4.51 14.19
N MET A 90 -2.54 3.67 13.16
CA MET A 90 -3.71 3.43 12.31
C MET A 90 -4.83 2.70 13.08
N SER A 91 -4.48 1.77 13.98
CA SER A 91 -5.43 1.08 14.84
C SER A 91 -6.20 2.07 15.69
N GLU A 92 -5.51 3.03 16.30
CA GLU A 92 -6.11 4.08 17.13
C GLU A 92 -6.94 5.06 16.29
N LEU A 93 -6.40 5.56 15.18
CA LEU A 93 -7.04 6.59 14.36
C LEU A 93 -8.27 6.08 13.60
N ALA A 94 -8.25 4.81 13.19
CA ALA A 94 -9.36 4.17 12.48
C ALA A 94 -10.26 3.32 13.39
N ASN A 95 -9.94 3.22 14.69
CA ASN A 95 -10.64 2.38 15.67
C ASN A 95 -10.76 0.92 15.20
N LEU A 96 -9.63 0.34 14.76
CA LEU A 96 -9.51 -1.04 14.31
C LEU A 96 -8.89 -1.92 15.39
N ASN A 97 -9.27 -3.20 15.43
CA ASN A 97 -8.66 -4.18 16.33
C ASN A 97 -7.64 -5.03 15.57
N LEU A 98 -6.41 -4.52 15.42
CA LEU A 98 -5.36 -5.22 14.68
C LEU A 98 -4.66 -6.33 15.47
N GLU A 99 -4.91 -6.46 16.77
CA GLU A 99 -4.22 -7.42 17.65
C GLU A 99 -4.58 -8.88 17.31
N PHE A 100 -5.84 -9.12 16.93
CA PHE A 100 -6.36 -10.46 16.64
C PHE A 100 -6.88 -10.61 15.21
N GLU A 101 -7.18 -9.50 14.54
CA GLU A 101 -7.86 -9.51 13.24
C GLU A 101 -7.03 -8.81 12.16
N THR A 102 -7.32 -9.17 10.92
CA THR A 102 -6.78 -8.47 9.75
C THR A 102 -7.92 -7.86 8.97
N HIS A 103 -7.80 -6.59 8.64
CA HIS A 103 -8.83 -5.86 7.90
C HIS A 103 -8.41 -5.66 6.45
N LYS A 104 -9.36 -5.77 5.52
CA LYS A 104 -9.09 -5.63 4.08
C LYS A 104 -9.84 -4.45 3.50
N TYR A 105 -9.13 -3.67 2.68
CA TYR A 105 -9.67 -2.48 2.06
C TYR A 105 -9.36 -2.46 0.57
N LYS A 106 -10.26 -1.84 -0.20
CA LYS A 106 -9.97 -1.51 -1.60
C LYS A 106 -8.96 -0.38 -1.66
N ALA A 107 -8.07 -0.49 -2.64
CA ALA A 107 -7.14 0.55 -2.99
C ALA A 107 -7.27 0.94 -4.45
N ASN A 108 -6.91 2.17 -4.76
CA ASN A 108 -6.88 2.71 -6.10
C ASN A 108 -5.51 3.35 -6.36
N TRP A 109 -4.95 3.08 -7.54
CA TRP A 109 -3.74 3.73 -7.97
C TRP A 109 -4.05 5.10 -8.57
N ASN A 110 -3.49 6.14 -7.97
CA ASN A 110 -3.45 7.48 -8.56
C ASN A 110 -2.18 7.60 -9.41
N SER A 111 -2.34 7.50 -10.73
CA SER A 111 -1.25 7.58 -11.70
C SER A 111 -0.66 8.98 -11.85
N LYS A 112 -1.42 10.03 -11.53
CA LYS A 112 -0.93 11.42 -11.59
C LYS A 112 0.13 11.67 -10.53
N ASP A 113 -0.15 11.24 -9.30
CA ASP A 113 0.72 11.49 -8.14
C ASP A 113 1.62 10.30 -7.78
N GLN A 114 1.44 9.17 -8.49
CA GLN A 114 2.10 7.88 -8.24
C GLN A 114 1.89 7.40 -6.80
N LEU A 115 0.63 7.34 -6.39
CA LEU A 115 0.21 6.98 -5.03
C LEU A 115 -0.77 5.81 -5.05
N LEU A 116 -0.57 4.84 -4.17
CA LEU A 116 -1.62 3.88 -3.84
C LEU A 116 -2.47 4.46 -2.72
N ILE A 117 -3.75 4.67 -2.98
CA ILE A 117 -4.72 5.25 -2.05
C ILE A 117 -5.63 4.14 -1.56
N VAL A 118 -5.62 3.89 -0.25
CA VAL A 118 -6.47 2.90 0.42
C VAL A 118 -7.62 3.63 1.10
N ASP A 119 -8.86 3.28 0.74
CA ASP A 119 -10.05 3.88 1.37
C ASP A 119 -10.49 3.06 2.58
N MET A 120 -10.39 3.67 3.76
CA MET A 120 -10.67 3.01 5.05
C MET A 120 -12.14 3.11 5.47
N LYS A 121 -13.03 3.64 4.62
CA LYS A 121 -14.45 3.83 4.97
C LYS A 121 -15.28 2.55 4.88
N GLU A 122 -14.91 1.63 3.99
CA GLU A 122 -15.63 0.39 3.75
C GLU A 122 -14.65 -0.78 3.73
N GLU A 123 -14.81 -1.67 4.71
CA GLU A 123 -14.06 -2.91 4.80
C GLU A 123 -14.68 -4.01 3.91
N LEU A 124 -13.85 -4.91 3.38
CA LEU A 124 -14.24 -6.01 2.49
C LEU A 124 -14.42 -7.36 3.18
#